data_AF-A0A7V2EYB0-F1
#
_entry.id   AF-A0A7V2EYB0-F1
#
_cell.length_a   1.000
_cell.length_b   1.000
_cell.length_c   1.000
_cell.angle_alpha   90.00
_cell.angle_beta   90.00
_cell.angle_gamma   90.00
#
_symmetry.space_group_name_H-M   'P 1'
#
loop_
_entity.id
_entity.type
_entity.pdbx_description
1 polymer ?
#
loop_
_entity_poly.entity_id
_entity_poly.type
_entity_poly.pdbx_seq_one_letter_code
_entity_poly.pdbx_strand_id
1 'polypeptide(L)'
;ILADLRGAGVDAVIEKIDAAARAYPYRDKYTVWPGPNSNTFTAFVARSVPELKLDLPPTAIGKDYLPGGLIAPTPSGTGWQLSLGGLLGVMVAADEGIELNVLGLTFGLDFQNPALKLPLAGRVNLWPGD
;
A
#
# COMPACT_ATOMS: atom_id res chain seq x y z
N ILE A 1 13.15 5.29 -4.21
CA ILE A 1 12.61 4.21 -5.07
C ILE A 1 11.86 3.26 -4.14
N LEU A 2 10.64 2.82 -4.49
CA LEU A 2 9.85 1.93 -3.62
C LEU A 2 10.15 0.44 -3.87
N ALA A 3 10.35 0.05 -5.13
CA ALA A 3 10.79 -1.29 -5.52
C ALA A 3 11.67 -1.20 -6.78
N ASP A 4 12.68 -2.06 -6.87
CA ASP A 4 13.55 -2.22 -8.05
C ASP A 4 13.80 -3.73 -8.25
N LEU A 5 13.32 -4.27 -9.37
CA LEU A 5 13.51 -5.67 -9.75
C LEU A 5 14.25 -5.73 -11.08
N ARG A 6 15.30 -6.54 -11.13
CA ARG A 6 16.17 -6.69 -12.31
C ARG A 6 16.54 -8.15 -12.53
N GLY A 7 16.75 -8.51 -13.80
CA GLY A 7 17.26 -9.82 -14.18
C GLY A 7 16.16 -10.84 -14.51
N ALA A 8 16.48 -12.11 -14.35
CA ALA A 8 15.60 -13.21 -14.74
C ALA A 8 14.29 -13.20 -13.93
N GLY A 9 13.17 -13.47 -14.62
CA GLY A 9 11.83 -13.51 -14.02
C GLY A 9 11.08 -12.18 -14.02
N VAL A 10 11.73 -11.06 -14.37
CA VAL A 10 11.07 -9.73 -14.46
C VAL A 10 10.00 -9.71 -15.55
N ASP A 11 10.19 -10.38 -16.68
CA ASP A 11 9.19 -10.42 -17.76
C ASP A 11 7.84 -10.96 -17.28
N ALA A 12 7.86 -12.03 -16.47
CA ALA A 12 6.65 -12.59 -15.88
C ALA A 12 6.00 -11.64 -14.87
N VAL A 13 6.79 -10.85 -14.13
CA VAL A 13 6.27 -9.82 -13.23
C VAL A 13 5.62 -8.68 -14.03
N ILE A 14 6.23 -8.26 -15.15
CA ILE A 14 5.66 -7.25 -16.06
C ILE A 14 4.32 -7.73 -16.62
N GLU A 15 4.22 -8.97 -17.09
CA GLU A 15 2.96 -9.54 -17.59
C GLU A 15 1.86 -9.54 -16.51
N LYS A 16 2.20 -9.89 -15.27
CA LYS A 16 1.27 -9.83 -14.13
C LYS A 16 0.83 -8.40 -13.83
N ILE A 17 1.73 -7.42 -13.92
CA ILE A 17 1.40 -6.00 -13.73
C ILE A 17 0.43 -5.52 -14.81
N ASP A 18 0.68 -5.83 -16.09
CA ASP A 18 -0.23 -5.45 -17.19
C ASP A 18 -1.62 -6.10 -17.00
N ALA A 19 -1.66 -7.39 -16.63
CA ALA A 19 -2.92 -8.08 -16.34
C ALA A 19 -3.68 -7.42 -15.16
N ALA A 20 -2.98 -7.13 -14.05
CA ALA A 20 -3.57 -6.45 -12.90
C ALA A 20 -4.06 -5.04 -13.27
N ALA A 21 -3.27 -4.27 -14.02
CA ALA A 21 -3.64 -2.93 -14.44
C ALA A 21 -4.92 -2.94 -15.29
N ARG A 22 -5.08 -3.92 -16.20
CA ARG A 22 -6.28 -4.08 -17.01
C ARG A 22 -7.51 -4.54 -16.22
N ALA A 23 -7.30 -5.30 -15.15
CA ALA A 23 -8.35 -5.82 -14.28
C ALA A 23 -8.85 -4.83 -13.22
N TYR A 24 -8.21 -3.65 -13.09
CA TYR A 24 -8.57 -2.68 -12.06
C TYR A 24 -10.04 -2.22 -12.18
N PRO A 25 -10.87 -2.41 -11.13
CA PRO A 25 -12.32 -2.20 -11.23
C PRO A 25 -12.77 -0.74 -11.27
N TYR A 26 -11.89 0.23 -10.96
CA TYR A 26 -12.21 1.66 -10.93
C TYR A 26 -11.50 2.46 -12.03
N ARG A 27 -11.22 1.83 -13.17
CA ARG A 27 -10.52 2.49 -14.30
C ARG A 27 -11.21 3.76 -14.82
N ASP A 28 -12.55 3.82 -14.73
CA ASP A 28 -13.38 4.94 -15.20
C ASP A 28 -14.10 5.66 -14.05
N LYS A 29 -13.71 5.40 -12.78
CA LYS A 29 -14.35 5.97 -11.59
C LYS A 29 -13.30 6.57 -10.67
N TYR A 30 -13.50 7.83 -10.31
CA TYR A 30 -12.60 8.53 -9.40
C TYR A 30 -13.42 9.27 -8.34
N THR A 31 -13.12 9.00 -7.07
CA THR A 31 -13.68 9.71 -5.91
C THR A 31 -12.51 10.18 -5.06
N VAL A 32 -12.42 11.48 -4.81
CA VAL A 32 -11.29 12.09 -4.10
C VAL A 32 -11.10 11.46 -2.72
N TRP A 33 -12.15 11.49 -1.88
CA TRP A 33 -12.12 10.90 -0.54
C TRP A 33 -13.54 10.84 0.09
N PRO A 34 -13.90 9.78 0.83
CA PRO A 34 -13.28 8.46 0.78
C PRO A 34 -13.66 7.74 -0.51
N GLY A 35 -12.73 7.03 -1.14
CA GLY A 35 -13.08 6.28 -2.34
C GLY A 35 -11.91 5.91 -3.24
N PRO A 36 -12.23 5.29 -4.37
CA PRO A 36 -11.24 4.89 -5.37
C PRO A 36 -10.53 6.13 -5.94
N ASN A 37 -9.20 6.12 -5.84
CA ASN A 37 -8.31 7.11 -6.44
C ASN A 37 -7.03 6.42 -6.97
N SER A 38 -6.02 7.20 -7.39
CA SER A 38 -4.80 6.66 -7.99
C SER A 38 -4.00 5.71 -7.07
N ASN A 39 -3.99 5.90 -5.75
CA ASN A 39 -3.26 4.98 -4.88
C ASN A 39 -4.03 3.69 -4.60
N THR A 40 -5.36 3.69 -4.73
CA THR A 40 -6.13 2.44 -4.73
C THR A 40 -5.72 1.57 -5.91
N PHE A 41 -5.41 2.16 -7.08
CA PHE A 41 -4.82 1.43 -8.22
C PHE A 41 -3.45 0.85 -7.89
N THR A 42 -2.52 1.67 -7.37
CA THR A 42 -1.17 1.19 -7.00
C THR A 42 -1.24 0.07 -5.97
N ALA A 43 -2.10 0.21 -4.95
CA ALA A 43 -2.29 -0.80 -3.93
C ALA A 43 -2.99 -2.06 -4.47
N PHE A 44 -3.88 -1.93 -5.47
CA PHE A 44 -4.49 -3.07 -6.16
C PHE A 44 -3.46 -3.86 -6.96
N VAL A 45 -2.59 -3.18 -7.72
CA VAL A 45 -1.51 -3.82 -8.49
C VAL A 45 -0.52 -4.51 -7.53
N ALA A 46 -0.11 -3.83 -6.46
CA ALA A 46 0.81 -4.39 -5.47
C ALA A 46 0.26 -5.68 -4.83
N ARG A 47 -1.01 -5.70 -4.42
CA ARG A 47 -1.66 -6.90 -3.88
C ARG A 47 -1.83 -8.02 -4.92
N SER A 48 -1.97 -7.66 -6.19
CA SER A 48 -2.12 -8.63 -7.29
C SER A 48 -0.78 -9.23 -7.75
N VAL A 49 0.32 -8.53 -7.46
CA VAL A 49 1.69 -8.88 -7.87
C VAL A 49 2.63 -8.82 -6.65
N PRO A 50 2.51 -9.77 -5.70
CA PRO A 50 3.25 -9.75 -4.44
C PRO A 50 4.78 -9.83 -4.62
N GLU A 51 5.26 -10.22 -5.80
CA GLU A 51 6.68 -10.18 -6.16
C GLU A 51 7.27 -8.77 -6.08
N LEU A 52 6.44 -7.72 -6.22
CA LEU A 52 6.86 -6.33 -6.08
C LEU A 52 7.24 -5.94 -4.65
N LYS A 53 6.69 -6.63 -3.64
CA LYS A 53 6.88 -6.34 -2.19
C LYS A 53 6.79 -4.85 -1.86
N LEU A 54 5.75 -4.19 -2.35
CA LEU A 54 5.65 -2.74 -2.32
C LEU A 54 5.13 -2.24 -0.97
N ASP A 55 5.99 -1.60 -0.16
CA ASP A 55 5.57 -0.76 0.98
C ASP A 55 5.14 0.62 0.46
N LEU A 56 3.84 0.88 0.46
CA LEU A 56 3.31 2.18 0.04
C LEU A 56 3.48 3.21 1.17
N PRO A 57 3.91 4.45 0.85
CA PRO A 57 4.15 5.45 1.88
C PRO A 57 2.85 5.80 2.62
N PRO A 58 2.94 6.22 3.90
CA PRO A 58 1.77 6.62 4.68
C PRO A 58 1.02 7.84 4.08
N THR A 59 1.65 8.57 3.18
CA THR A 59 1.07 9.70 2.42
C THR A 59 0.36 9.27 1.13
N ALA A 60 0.34 7.98 0.78
CA ALA A 60 -0.38 7.48 -0.38
C ALA A 60 -1.90 7.42 -0.12
N ILE A 61 -2.55 8.59 -0.20
CA ILE A 61 -4.00 8.77 -0.01
C ILE A 61 -4.76 7.77 -0.88
N GLY A 62 -5.51 6.86 -0.26
CA GLY A 62 -6.30 5.82 -0.95
C GLY A 62 -5.74 4.41 -0.87
N LYS A 63 -4.49 4.21 -0.37
CA LYS A 63 -3.93 2.87 -0.12
C LYS A 63 -4.76 2.06 0.88
N ASP A 64 -5.42 2.77 1.80
CA ASP A 64 -6.23 2.22 2.88
C ASP A 64 -7.71 2.08 2.53
N TYR A 65 -8.13 2.44 1.32
CA TYR A 65 -9.49 2.17 0.87
C TYR A 65 -9.55 0.75 0.30
N LEU A 66 -10.36 -0.13 0.90
CA LEU A 66 -10.60 -1.50 0.44
C LEU A 66 -11.94 -1.58 -0.30
N PRO A 67 -11.94 -1.68 -1.64
CA PRO A 67 -13.18 -1.73 -2.37
C PRO A 67 -13.84 -3.10 -2.26
N GLY A 68 -15.12 -3.11 -1.87
CA GLY A 68 -15.92 -4.35 -1.81
C GLY A 68 -15.59 -5.29 -0.65
N GLY A 69 -14.80 -4.84 0.34
CA GLY A 69 -14.45 -5.66 1.50
C GLY A 69 -13.88 -4.84 2.66
N LEU A 70 -13.74 -5.51 3.80
CA LEU A 70 -13.16 -4.90 5.01
C LEU A 70 -11.74 -5.40 5.30
N ILE A 71 -11.32 -6.50 4.69
CA ILE A 71 -10.04 -7.16 4.96
C ILE A 71 -9.36 -7.50 3.63
N ALA A 72 -8.06 -7.26 3.54
CA ALA A 72 -7.23 -7.61 2.40
C ALA A 72 -5.78 -7.87 2.85
N PRO A 73 -4.96 -8.60 2.07
CA PRO A 73 -3.52 -8.59 2.27
C PRO A 73 -2.96 -7.17 2.14
N THR A 74 -1.83 -6.89 2.80
CA THR A 74 -1.13 -5.60 2.62
C THR A 74 -0.52 -5.49 1.22
N PRO A 75 -0.24 -4.26 0.73
CA PRO A 75 0.42 -4.05 -0.56
C PRO A 75 1.75 -4.82 -0.71
N SER A 76 2.54 -4.99 0.36
CA SER A 76 3.75 -5.82 0.33
C SER A 76 3.49 -7.32 0.23
N GLY A 77 2.28 -7.77 0.57
CA GLY A 77 1.92 -9.18 0.71
C GLY A 77 2.45 -9.84 1.99
N THR A 78 3.02 -9.08 2.93
CA THR A 78 3.64 -9.62 4.16
C THR A 78 2.75 -9.55 5.40
N GLY A 79 1.48 -9.19 5.23
CA GLY A 79 0.51 -9.18 6.32
C GLY A 79 -0.90 -8.86 5.87
N TRP A 80 -1.69 -8.31 6.79
CA TRP A 80 -3.11 -8.02 6.58
C TRP A 80 -3.50 -6.60 6.95
N GLN A 81 -4.50 -6.11 6.25
CA GLN A 81 -5.13 -4.83 6.46
C GLN A 81 -6.63 -5.02 6.72
N LEU A 82 -7.14 -4.32 7.72
CA LEU A 82 -8.56 -4.08 7.94
C LEU A 82 -8.88 -2.61 7.66
N SER A 83 -9.94 -2.33 6.92
CA SER A 83 -10.38 -0.96 6.63
C SER A 83 -11.89 -0.83 6.54
N LEU A 84 -12.43 0.16 7.25
CA LEU A 84 -13.82 0.59 7.22
C LEU A 84 -13.95 1.74 6.22
N GLY A 85 -14.10 1.41 4.94
CA GLY A 85 -14.32 2.38 3.87
C GLY A 85 -13.21 3.43 3.71
N GLY A 86 -11.98 3.13 4.15
CA GLY A 86 -10.87 4.08 4.16
C GLY A 86 -10.93 5.14 5.26
N LEU A 87 -11.97 5.13 6.11
CA LEU A 87 -12.17 6.09 7.19
C LEU A 87 -11.49 5.66 8.50
N LEU A 88 -11.44 4.37 8.77
CA LEU A 88 -10.76 3.80 9.93
C LEU A 88 -10.16 2.47 9.52
N GLY A 89 -8.88 2.23 9.80
CA GLY A 89 -8.24 0.97 9.44
C GLY A 89 -7.00 0.67 10.25
N VAL A 90 -6.65 -0.60 10.30
CA VAL A 90 -5.42 -1.11 10.92
C VAL A 90 -4.70 -1.98 9.90
N MET A 91 -3.39 -1.81 9.79
CA MET A 91 -2.51 -2.62 8.97
C MET A 91 -1.44 -3.24 9.85
N VAL A 92 -1.19 -4.53 9.71
CA VAL A 92 -0.10 -5.23 10.38
C VAL A 92 0.60 -6.13 9.37
N ALA A 93 1.88 -5.86 9.14
CA ALA A 93 2.70 -6.61 8.20
C ALA A 93 4.18 -6.54 8.56
N ALA A 94 4.97 -7.47 8.02
CA ALA A 94 6.41 -7.49 8.27
C ALA A 94 7.08 -6.25 7.66
N ASP A 95 6.77 -5.92 6.40
CA ASP A 95 7.43 -4.83 5.67
C ASP A 95 6.84 -3.46 6.00
N GLU A 96 5.52 -3.34 6.14
CA GLU A 96 4.89 -2.06 6.50
C GLU A 96 4.97 -1.75 8.01
N GLY A 97 5.12 -2.75 8.87
CA GLY A 97 5.01 -2.63 10.31
C GLY A 97 3.55 -2.58 10.79
N ILE A 98 3.27 -1.73 11.80
CA ILE A 98 1.90 -1.51 12.29
C ILE A 98 1.47 -0.10 11.89
N GLU A 99 0.33 0.01 11.21
CA GLU A 99 -0.28 1.29 10.88
C GLU A 99 -1.74 1.38 11.36
N LEU A 100 -2.12 2.58 11.79
CA LEU A 100 -3.48 3.01 12.10
C LEU A 100 -3.84 4.15 11.15
N ASN A 101 -4.87 3.94 10.33
CA ASN A 101 -5.46 4.97 9.47
C ASN A 101 -6.72 5.52 10.13
N VAL A 102 -6.76 6.83 10.36
CA VAL A 102 -7.97 7.54 10.84
C VAL A 102 -8.23 8.72 9.90
N LEU A 103 -9.37 8.69 9.23
CA LEU A 103 -9.81 9.71 8.28
C LEU A 103 -8.79 10.03 7.16
N GLY A 104 -8.05 9.02 6.70
CA GLY A 104 -6.98 9.18 5.70
C GLY A 104 -5.62 9.59 6.29
N LEU A 105 -5.53 9.80 7.61
CA LEU A 105 -4.29 10.08 8.32
C LEU A 105 -3.69 8.77 8.82
N THR A 106 -2.55 8.39 8.25
CA THR A 106 -1.83 7.17 8.63
C THR A 106 -0.78 7.48 9.69
N PHE A 107 -0.86 6.76 10.81
CA PHE A 107 0.14 6.71 11.87
C PHE A 107 0.72 5.31 11.91
N GLY A 108 2.02 5.14 12.05
CA GLY A 108 2.59 3.80 12.11
C GLY A 108 4.01 3.72 12.63
N LEU A 109 4.42 2.48 12.87
CA LEU A 109 5.74 2.09 13.34
C LEU A 109 6.29 1.02 12.41
N ASP A 110 7.44 1.28 11.81
CA ASP A 110 8.22 0.26 11.08
C ASP A 110 9.29 -0.31 12.03
N PHE A 111 9.33 -1.64 12.12
CA PHE A 111 10.27 -2.37 12.97
C PHE A 111 11.52 -2.87 12.23
N GLN A 112 11.43 -3.16 10.93
CA GLN A 112 12.57 -3.63 10.14
C GLN A 112 13.58 -2.50 9.92
N ASN A 113 13.05 -1.30 9.66
CA ASN A 113 13.83 -0.09 9.49
C ASN A 113 13.24 0.96 10.44
N PRO A 114 13.72 1.07 11.70
CA PRO A 114 13.08 1.87 12.74
C PRO A 114 12.68 3.27 12.27
N ALA A 115 11.37 3.48 12.10
CA ALA A 115 10.82 4.73 11.60
C ALA A 115 9.41 4.98 12.13
N LEU A 116 9.10 6.26 12.32
CA LEU A 116 7.73 6.73 12.51
C LEU A 116 7.11 7.02 11.16
N LYS A 117 5.93 6.46 10.92
CA LYS A 117 5.07 6.82 9.80
C LYS A 117 4.05 7.84 10.32
N LEU A 118 4.14 9.07 9.83
CA LEU A 118 3.31 10.18 10.28
C LEU A 118 2.47 10.73 9.13
N PRO A 119 1.26 11.23 9.42
CA PRO A 119 0.52 11.96 8.41
C PRO A 119 1.31 13.20 8.00
N LEU A 120 1.27 13.53 6.71
CA LEU A 120 1.94 14.68 6.08
C LEU A 120 3.47 14.62 6.06
N ALA A 121 4.12 14.31 7.19
CA ALA A 121 5.58 14.21 7.30
C ALA A 121 6.13 12.92 6.65
N GLY A 122 5.27 11.96 6.32
CA GLY A 122 5.67 10.72 5.69
C GLY A 122 6.42 9.81 6.65
N ARG A 123 7.48 9.18 6.15
CA ARG A 123 8.35 8.31 6.94
C ARG A 123 9.48 9.14 7.55
N VAL A 124 9.61 9.09 8.87
CA VAL A 124 10.68 9.74 9.64
C VAL A 124 11.53 8.64 10.27
N ASN A 125 12.74 8.45 9.76
CA ASN A 125 13.67 7.46 10.28
C ASN A 125 14.13 7.86 11.69
N LEU A 126 14.09 6.91 12.63
CA LEU A 126 14.47 7.13 14.03
C LEU A 126 15.98 7.01 14.26
N TRP A 127 16.65 6.27 13.37
CA TRP A 127 18.10 6.14 13.38
C TRP A 127 18.66 6.66 12.05
N PRO A 128 19.81 7.34 12.04
CA PRO A 128 20.56 7.56 10.81
C PRO A 128 20.98 6.18 10.28
N GLY A 129 20.33 5.71 9.23
CA GLY A 129 20.82 4.63 8.38
C GLY A 129 21.48 5.25 7.14
N ASP A 130 22.63 4.70 6.77
CA ASP A 130 23.55 5.17 5.71
C ASP A 130 22.88 5.46 4.34
#